data_AF-A0AAP3E630-F1
#
_entry.id   AF-A0AAP3E630-F1
#
_cell.length_a   1.000
_cell.length_b   1.000
_cell.length_c   1.000
_cell.angle_alpha   90.00
_cell.angle_beta   90.00
_cell.angle_gamma   90.00
#
_symmetry.space_group_name_H-M   'P 1'
#
loop_
_entity.id
_entity.type
_entity.pdbx_description
1 polymer ?
#
loop_
_entity_poly.entity_id
_entity_poly.type
_entity_poly.pdbx_seq_one_letter_code
_entity_poly.pdbx_strand_id
1 'polypeptide(L)'
;MHAPTRRDLLRLSALGATGAVAGCLANGDDPGAGNGDDDDNSDDNADPTLEPESVETIHFATRTDRPEWDDDAIGTAALAGSEELLSAVTPIEAVSDDHLEETLGPFIEETDFDTSILLFVESGGPDLCWNDLEITDVGLEDGGDHLTATATVHDTRDADEACGQAMIYPSTLTRITVDGDLPTTAAVTITDGWDETETVETSIDISVDPDDLEGYVRPDEEPDIVPAALECDDENVTRMDARETVDWGENDRFAMRIDRLEAERGETVTITMTNITNDQQVTGNDRKFGFEVYTEAGWEDVRVYDGESEYGPGYTDEGYTHPPGEGFEWSLELSTDEFETGHDMLEVCPDLPAGRYRFVYWPTNLAVAFDLRG
;
A
#
# COMPACT_ATOMS: atom_id res chain seq x y z
N MET A 1 20.93 -19.23 -46.96
CA MET A 1 21.86 -20.05 -46.16
C MET A 1 21.85 -19.42 -44.78
N HIS A 2 21.03 -19.96 -43.88
CA HIS A 2 20.76 -19.40 -42.55
C HIS A 2 21.84 -19.87 -41.57
N ALA A 3 22.35 -18.92 -40.79
CA ALA A 3 23.28 -19.19 -39.70
C ALA A 3 22.53 -19.84 -38.52
N PRO A 4 23.12 -20.86 -37.87
CA PRO A 4 22.50 -21.52 -36.73
C PRO A 4 22.51 -20.62 -35.47
N THR A 5 21.44 -20.71 -34.69
CA THR A 5 21.19 -19.94 -33.46
C THR A 5 21.59 -20.72 -32.20
N ARG A 6 21.82 -19.99 -31.09
CA ARG A 6 22.40 -20.48 -29.82
C ARG A 6 21.71 -21.67 -29.16
N ARG A 7 20.51 -22.05 -29.60
CA ARG A 7 19.75 -23.22 -29.07
C ARG A 7 20.28 -24.58 -29.54
N ASP A 8 21.12 -24.63 -30.57
CA ASP A 8 21.73 -25.89 -31.05
C ASP A 8 23.05 -26.26 -30.34
N LEU A 9 23.59 -25.38 -29.48
CA LEU A 9 24.92 -25.55 -28.87
C LEU A 9 24.92 -26.20 -27.48
N LEU A 10 23.77 -26.47 -26.87
CA LEU A 10 23.67 -26.99 -25.49
C LEU A 10 23.37 -28.50 -25.39
N ARG A 11 23.47 -29.27 -26.48
CA ARG A 11 23.24 -30.73 -26.47
C ARG A 11 24.50 -31.60 -26.57
N LEU A 12 25.69 -31.06 -26.31
CA LEU A 12 26.93 -31.81 -26.48
C LEU A 12 27.97 -31.54 -25.38
N SER A 13 27.74 -32.06 -24.17
CA SER A 13 28.82 -32.39 -23.21
C SER A 13 28.31 -33.28 -22.07
N ALA A 14 28.10 -34.56 -22.37
CA ALA A 14 28.14 -35.62 -21.37
C ALA A 14 29.33 -36.52 -21.71
N LEU A 15 30.31 -36.66 -20.81
CA LEU A 15 31.21 -37.82 -20.68
C LEU A 15 32.10 -37.67 -19.42
N GLY A 16 31.64 -38.27 -18.31
CA GLY A 16 32.34 -39.27 -17.49
C GLY A 16 33.59 -38.91 -16.65
N ALA A 17 33.49 -39.15 -15.34
CA ALA A 17 34.49 -39.92 -14.57
C ALA A 17 33.90 -40.44 -13.24
N THR A 18 34.13 -41.73 -12.98
CA THR A 18 33.69 -42.56 -11.83
C THR A 18 34.67 -42.57 -10.65
N GLY A 19 34.14 -42.82 -9.43
CA GLY A 19 34.83 -43.45 -8.29
C GLY A 19 34.44 -42.84 -6.93
N ALA A 20 34.16 -43.54 -5.83
CA ALA A 20 34.10 -44.97 -5.50
C ALA A 20 33.19 -45.14 -4.26
N VAL A 21 32.31 -46.15 -4.25
CA VAL A 21 31.54 -46.54 -3.06
C VAL A 21 32.26 -47.70 -2.38
N ALA A 22 32.73 -47.49 -1.15
CA ALA A 22 33.25 -48.54 -0.29
C ALA A 22 32.17 -48.87 0.75
N GLY A 23 31.72 -50.13 0.76
CA GLY A 23 30.73 -50.63 1.71
C GLY A 23 31.33 -51.06 3.04
N CYS A 24 30.45 -51.24 4.02
CA CYS A 24 30.61 -52.22 5.08
C CYS A 24 29.29 -52.95 5.32
N LEU A 25 29.33 -54.25 5.03
CA LEU A 25 28.34 -55.25 5.40
C LEU A 25 28.57 -55.66 6.86
N ALA A 26 27.50 -55.78 7.64
CA ALA A 26 27.46 -56.69 8.79
C ALA A 26 26.07 -57.31 8.91
N ASN A 27 26.05 -58.64 8.76
CA ASN A 27 24.89 -59.53 8.79
C ASN A 27 24.25 -59.67 10.17
N GLY A 28 22.96 -59.96 10.20
CA GLY A 28 22.26 -60.60 11.31
C GLY A 28 20.83 -60.98 10.93
N ASP A 29 20.65 -62.20 10.41
CA ASP A 29 19.34 -62.84 10.22
C ASP A 29 18.67 -63.18 11.57
N ASP A 30 17.38 -62.84 11.74
CA ASP A 30 16.42 -63.61 12.53
C ASP A 30 15.00 -63.46 11.94
N PRO A 31 14.33 -64.56 11.52
CA PRO A 31 13.00 -64.49 10.93
C PRO A 31 11.92 -64.71 12.00
N GLY A 32 11.40 -63.62 12.56
CA GLY A 32 10.23 -63.60 13.43
C GLY A 32 8.96 -63.23 12.64
N ALA A 33 8.16 -64.23 12.29
CA ALA A 33 6.83 -64.04 11.73
C ALA A 33 5.88 -63.39 12.76
N GLY A 34 5.38 -62.21 12.45
CA GLY A 34 4.34 -61.50 13.19
C GLY A 34 3.37 -60.85 12.20
N ASN A 35 2.18 -61.42 12.11
CA ASN A 35 1.08 -60.95 11.28
C ASN A 35 0.42 -59.76 12.00
N GLY A 36 0.68 -58.54 11.54
CA GLY A 36 0.02 -57.32 11.97
C GLY A 36 -0.68 -56.69 10.78
N ASP A 37 -2.01 -56.79 10.76
CA ASP A 37 -2.86 -55.93 9.97
C ASP A 37 -2.80 -54.54 10.60
N ASP A 38 -2.17 -53.58 9.94
CA ASP A 38 -2.32 -52.16 10.25
C ASP A 38 -2.70 -51.45 8.94
N ASP A 39 -4.00 -51.20 8.83
CA ASP A 39 -4.62 -50.26 7.89
C ASP A 39 -4.13 -48.83 8.25
N ASP A 40 -2.99 -48.42 7.70
CA ASP A 40 -2.58 -47.01 7.72
C ASP A 40 -3.11 -46.33 6.45
N ASN A 41 -4.33 -45.81 6.55
CA ASN A 41 -4.88 -44.86 5.61
C ASN A 41 -4.42 -43.46 6.04
N SER A 42 -3.15 -43.14 5.82
CA SER A 42 -2.66 -41.76 5.85
C SER A 42 -3.18 -41.07 4.59
N ASP A 43 -4.29 -40.34 4.74
CA ASP A 43 -4.67 -39.26 3.83
C ASP A 43 -3.63 -38.13 3.96
N ASP A 44 -2.45 -38.34 3.40
CA ASP A 44 -1.47 -37.27 3.15
C ASP A 44 -1.93 -36.50 1.89
N ASN A 45 -3.02 -35.75 2.02
CA ASN A 45 -3.39 -34.68 1.09
C ASN A 45 -2.77 -33.35 1.59
N ALA A 46 -1.51 -33.36 2.03
CA ALA A 46 -0.75 -32.13 2.09
C ALA A 46 -0.35 -31.79 0.65
N ASP A 47 -0.79 -30.64 0.15
CA ASP A 47 -0.31 -30.12 -1.13
C ASP A 47 1.22 -30.04 -1.05
N PRO A 48 1.98 -30.60 -1.99
CA PRO A 48 3.43 -30.56 -1.91
C PRO A 48 3.92 -29.11 -1.91
N THR A 49 4.54 -28.69 -0.80
CA THR A 49 5.31 -27.45 -0.75
C THR A 49 6.39 -27.50 -1.85
N LEU A 50 6.36 -26.52 -2.74
CA LEU A 50 7.33 -26.34 -3.81
C LEU A 50 8.49 -25.48 -3.30
N GLU A 51 9.70 -25.78 -3.78
CA GLU A 51 10.87 -24.96 -3.50
C GLU A 51 11.02 -23.89 -4.61
N PRO A 52 11.34 -22.63 -4.27
CA PRO A 52 11.67 -21.62 -5.28
C PRO A 52 12.95 -21.99 -6.05
N GLU A 53 13.14 -21.41 -7.24
CA GLU A 53 14.35 -21.63 -8.05
C GLU A 53 15.59 -21.07 -7.33
N SER A 54 15.46 -19.88 -6.76
CA SER A 54 16.50 -19.26 -5.94
C SER A 54 15.93 -18.29 -4.92
N VAL A 55 16.66 -18.15 -3.81
CA VAL A 55 16.39 -17.19 -2.74
C VAL A 55 17.67 -16.43 -2.47
N GLU A 56 17.61 -15.11 -2.57
CA GLU A 56 18.72 -14.21 -2.28
C GLU A 56 18.27 -13.15 -1.30
N THR A 57 19.06 -12.91 -0.25
CA THR A 57 18.68 -12.04 0.86
C THR A 57 19.73 -10.98 1.10
N ILE A 58 19.28 -9.75 1.35
CA ILE A 58 20.12 -8.63 1.74
C ILE A 58 19.55 -7.93 2.98
N HIS A 59 20.43 -7.38 3.80
CA HIS A 59 20.01 -6.47 4.86
C HIS A 59 19.39 -5.21 4.23
N PHE A 60 18.20 -4.82 4.69
CA PHE A 60 17.53 -3.62 4.20
C PHE A 60 17.96 -2.41 5.01
N ALA A 61 17.60 -2.36 6.30
CA ALA A 61 18.02 -1.32 7.23
C ALA A 61 17.92 -1.78 8.69
N THR A 62 18.55 -1.03 9.59
CA THR A 62 18.26 -1.10 11.02
C THR A 62 17.88 0.29 11.49
N ARG A 63 16.61 0.51 11.83
CA ARG A 63 16.12 1.78 12.35
C ARG A 63 15.99 1.77 13.87
N THR A 64 16.15 2.92 14.49
CA THR A 64 15.90 3.17 15.93
C THR A 64 14.60 3.93 16.17
N ASP A 65 14.06 4.55 15.12
CA ASP A 65 12.79 5.24 15.19
C ASP A 65 11.67 4.21 15.17
N ARG A 66 10.73 4.36 16.09
CA ARG A 66 9.60 3.43 16.25
C ARG A 66 8.77 3.36 14.96
N PRO A 67 8.55 2.18 14.35
CA PRO A 67 7.67 2.02 13.21
C PRO A 67 6.20 1.98 13.66
N GLU A 68 5.28 2.20 12.72
CA GLU A 68 3.84 2.31 13.02
C GLU A 68 3.23 0.99 13.51
N TRP A 69 3.73 -0.15 13.02
CA TRP A 69 3.23 -1.47 13.39
C TRP A 69 3.57 -1.90 14.84
N ASP A 70 4.57 -1.28 15.49
CA ASP A 70 5.11 -1.72 16.79
C ASP A 70 4.12 -1.56 17.97
N ASP A 71 3.03 -0.82 17.79
CA ASP A 71 1.97 -0.74 18.80
C ASP A 71 1.00 -1.93 18.75
N ASP A 72 0.95 -2.66 17.63
CA ASP A 72 -0.10 -3.64 17.33
C ASP A 72 0.42 -5.05 16.99
N ALA A 73 1.70 -5.20 16.62
CA ALA A 73 2.30 -6.47 16.20
C ALA A 73 3.79 -6.59 16.59
N ILE A 74 4.35 -7.80 16.53
CA ILE A 74 5.79 -8.04 16.81
C ILE A 74 6.71 -7.85 15.58
N GLY A 75 6.11 -7.64 14.41
CA GLY A 75 6.81 -7.41 13.14
C GLY A 75 5.84 -7.14 12.00
N THR A 76 6.40 -6.86 10.82
CA THR A 76 5.65 -6.64 9.59
C THR A 76 6.30 -7.40 8.43
N ALA A 77 5.48 -7.76 7.44
CA ALA A 77 5.92 -8.38 6.19
C ALA A 77 5.16 -7.77 5.01
N ALA A 78 5.88 -7.52 3.91
CA ALA A 78 5.29 -6.97 2.70
C ALA A 78 5.84 -7.67 1.45
N LEU A 79 4.94 -7.96 0.51
CA LEU A 79 5.26 -8.64 -0.74
C LEU A 79 5.16 -7.65 -1.90
N ALA A 80 6.20 -7.56 -2.73
CA ALA A 80 6.29 -6.60 -3.81
C ALA A 80 6.65 -7.28 -5.15
N GLY A 81 5.67 -7.27 -6.07
CA GLY A 81 5.80 -7.72 -7.45
C GLY A 81 6.27 -6.64 -8.44
N SER A 82 6.60 -5.45 -7.96
CA SER A 82 7.16 -4.36 -8.77
C SER A 82 7.99 -3.41 -7.90
N GLU A 83 8.85 -2.62 -8.53
CA GLU A 83 9.62 -1.56 -7.84
C GLU A 83 8.69 -0.47 -7.25
N GLU A 84 7.60 -0.16 -7.95
CA GLU A 84 6.61 0.83 -7.49
C GLU A 84 5.90 0.35 -6.21
N LEU A 85 5.46 -0.92 -6.21
CA LEU A 85 4.84 -1.53 -5.03
C LEU A 85 5.84 -1.63 -3.87
N LEU A 86 7.11 -2.00 -4.15
CA LEU A 86 8.16 -2.03 -3.14
C LEU A 86 8.33 -0.66 -2.47
N SER A 87 8.38 0.42 -3.25
CA SER A 87 8.49 1.78 -2.73
C SER A 87 7.25 2.20 -1.92
N ALA A 88 6.08 1.62 -2.18
CA ALA A 88 4.86 1.91 -1.43
C ALA A 88 4.79 1.17 -0.09
N VAL A 89 5.34 -0.05 0.00
CA VAL A 89 5.19 -0.93 1.17
C VAL A 89 6.42 -1.02 2.06
N THR A 90 7.51 -0.31 1.74
CA THR A 90 8.75 -0.33 2.51
C THR A 90 9.21 1.08 2.89
N PRO A 91 9.85 1.25 4.07
CA PRO A 91 10.37 2.54 4.51
C PRO A 91 11.71 2.83 3.84
N ILE A 92 11.74 2.98 2.51
CA ILE A 92 12.98 3.15 1.74
C ILE A 92 13.74 4.41 2.14
N GLU A 93 13.05 5.44 2.63
CA GLU A 93 13.64 6.66 3.18
C GLU A 93 14.40 6.45 4.49
N ALA A 94 14.19 5.33 5.19
CA ALA A 94 14.98 4.96 6.37
C ALA A 94 16.36 4.36 6.00
N VAL A 95 16.59 4.04 4.72
CA VAL A 95 17.84 3.50 4.22
C VAL A 95 18.85 4.64 4.01
N SER A 96 20.08 4.47 4.48
CA SER A 96 21.14 5.45 4.23
C SER A 96 21.49 5.55 2.74
N ASP A 97 21.76 6.75 2.23
CA ASP A 97 22.15 7.00 0.83
C ASP A 97 23.22 6.02 0.32
N ASP A 98 24.30 5.81 1.10
CA ASP A 98 25.39 4.90 0.72
C ASP A 98 24.89 3.45 0.52
N HIS A 99 24.03 2.95 1.42
CA HIS A 99 23.47 1.59 1.32
C HIS A 99 22.47 1.49 0.16
N LEU A 100 21.68 2.55 -0.07
CA LEU A 100 20.75 2.63 -1.17
C LEU A 100 21.49 2.58 -2.52
N GLU A 101 22.55 3.36 -2.69
CA GLU A 101 23.32 3.43 -3.94
C GLU A 101 24.19 2.18 -4.18
N GLU A 102 24.81 1.62 -3.13
CA GLU A 102 25.81 0.55 -3.30
C GLU A 102 25.23 -0.87 -3.18
N THR A 103 24.10 -1.05 -2.48
CA THR A 103 23.55 -2.38 -2.17
C THR A 103 22.10 -2.54 -2.60
N LEU A 104 21.19 -1.74 -2.05
CA LEU A 104 19.76 -1.93 -2.23
C LEU A 104 19.30 -1.59 -3.65
N GLY A 105 19.77 -0.47 -4.20
CA GLY A 105 19.47 -0.02 -5.57
C GLY A 105 19.86 -1.07 -6.61
N PRO A 106 21.13 -1.52 -6.67
CA PRO A 106 21.54 -2.59 -7.58
C PRO A 106 20.73 -3.88 -7.40
N PHE A 107 20.41 -4.27 -6.17
CA PHE A 107 19.62 -5.47 -5.89
C PHE A 107 18.20 -5.38 -6.48
N ILE A 108 17.54 -4.23 -6.34
CA ILE A 108 16.21 -3.97 -6.91
C ILE A 108 16.30 -3.88 -8.44
N GLU A 109 17.24 -3.10 -8.98
CA GLU A 109 17.42 -2.92 -10.43
C GLU A 109 17.73 -4.24 -11.17
N GLU A 110 18.44 -5.16 -10.53
CA GLU A 110 18.75 -6.49 -11.09
C GLU A 110 17.60 -7.49 -10.98
N THR A 111 16.52 -7.15 -10.26
CA THR A 111 15.37 -8.02 -10.07
C THR A 111 14.49 -8.05 -11.31
N ASP A 112 14.30 -9.25 -11.87
CA ASP A 112 13.38 -9.48 -12.98
C ASP A 112 11.98 -9.79 -12.41
N PHE A 113 11.15 -8.76 -12.28
CA PHE A 113 9.79 -8.86 -11.73
C PHE A 113 8.81 -9.70 -12.59
N ASP A 114 9.21 -10.19 -13.77
CA ASP A 114 8.40 -11.19 -14.51
C ASP A 114 8.55 -12.61 -13.91
N THR A 115 9.61 -12.85 -13.13
CA THR A 115 9.97 -14.18 -12.59
C THR A 115 10.39 -14.17 -11.13
N SER A 116 10.52 -12.98 -10.54
CA SER A 116 10.94 -12.79 -9.16
C SER A 116 10.01 -11.85 -8.43
N ILE A 117 9.90 -12.08 -7.12
CA ILE A 117 9.15 -11.24 -6.19
C ILE A 117 10.05 -10.86 -5.01
N LEU A 118 9.79 -9.71 -4.40
CA LEU A 118 10.52 -9.24 -3.24
C LEU A 118 9.66 -9.39 -1.98
N LEU A 119 10.24 -9.96 -0.93
CA LEU A 119 9.66 -10.04 0.41
C LEU A 119 10.47 -9.15 1.36
N PHE A 120 9.83 -8.11 1.89
CA PHE A 120 10.35 -7.29 2.98
C PHE A 120 9.83 -7.82 4.31
N VAL A 121 10.71 -7.92 5.30
CA VAL A 121 10.34 -8.27 6.68
C VAL A 121 11.10 -7.39 7.66
N GLU A 122 10.43 -6.87 8.68
CA GLU A 122 11.00 -6.11 9.79
C GLU A 122 10.42 -6.60 11.12
N SER A 123 11.23 -6.61 12.18
CA SER A 123 10.80 -7.00 13.53
C SER A 123 11.66 -6.29 14.59
N GLY A 124 11.26 -6.36 15.85
CA GLY A 124 11.89 -5.64 16.96
C GLY A 124 13.04 -6.41 17.63
N GLY A 125 14.04 -5.66 18.08
CA GLY A 125 15.16 -6.14 18.89
C GLY A 125 15.38 -5.29 20.15
N PRO A 126 15.75 -5.90 21.29
CA PRO A 126 15.84 -5.20 22.58
C PRO A 126 16.98 -4.18 22.69
N ASP A 127 18.07 -4.36 21.95
CA ASP A 127 19.23 -3.48 21.98
C ASP A 127 20.00 -3.47 20.65
N LEU A 128 21.00 -2.58 20.52
CA LEU A 128 21.72 -2.34 19.26
C LEU A 128 22.42 -3.57 18.65
N CYS A 129 22.53 -4.68 19.38
CA CYS A 129 23.15 -5.90 18.89
C CYS A 129 22.15 -6.93 18.37
N TRP A 130 20.86 -6.64 18.34
CA TRP A 130 19.84 -7.46 17.69
C TRP A 130 19.56 -6.94 16.28
N ASN A 131 20.62 -6.70 15.51
CA ASN A 131 20.58 -5.95 14.24
C ASN A 131 20.57 -6.85 12.99
N ASP A 132 20.38 -8.15 13.18
CA ASP A 132 20.32 -9.14 12.10
C ASP A 132 18.95 -9.81 12.12
N LEU A 133 18.27 -9.81 10.97
CA LEU A 133 17.00 -10.50 10.76
C LEU A 133 17.21 -11.51 9.63
N GLU A 134 17.20 -12.79 9.97
CA GLU A 134 17.45 -13.87 9.02
C GLU A 134 16.13 -14.41 8.46
N ILE A 135 16.10 -14.68 7.15
CA ILE A 135 14.98 -15.35 6.47
C ILE A 135 15.38 -16.79 6.14
N THR A 136 14.55 -17.75 6.53
CA THR A 136 14.73 -19.19 6.32
C THR A 136 13.42 -19.87 5.94
N ASP A 137 13.48 -21.17 5.63
CA ASP A 137 12.31 -22.01 5.34
C ASP A 137 11.35 -21.42 4.28
N VAL A 138 11.93 -20.83 3.23
CA VAL A 138 11.16 -20.25 2.13
C VAL A 138 10.58 -21.37 1.27
N GLY A 139 9.26 -21.38 1.15
CA GLY A 139 8.50 -22.39 0.42
C GLY A 139 7.32 -21.77 -0.33
N LEU A 140 6.76 -22.52 -1.27
CA LEU A 140 5.59 -22.15 -2.04
C LEU A 140 4.50 -23.20 -1.85
N GLU A 141 3.31 -22.77 -1.49
CA GLU A 141 2.12 -23.59 -1.28
C GLU A 141 1.03 -23.23 -2.32
N ASP A 142 -0.08 -23.96 -2.30
CA ASP A 142 -1.24 -23.76 -3.17
C ASP A 142 -0.87 -23.72 -4.67
N GLY A 143 -0.03 -24.67 -5.09
CA GLY A 143 0.45 -24.75 -6.47
C GLY A 143 1.37 -23.60 -6.91
N GLY A 144 1.91 -22.81 -5.99
CA GLY A 144 2.85 -21.72 -6.26
C GLY A 144 2.33 -20.32 -5.94
N ASP A 145 1.06 -20.17 -5.56
CA ASP A 145 0.41 -18.86 -5.38
C ASP A 145 0.63 -18.26 -3.97
N HIS A 146 1.00 -19.09 -2.99
CA HIS A 146 1.19 -18.69 -1.61
C HIS A 146 2.65 -18.91 -1.16
N LEU A 147 3.33 -17.86 -0.73
CA LEU A 147 4.71 -17.91 -0.23
C LEU A 147 4.70 -18.13 1.29
N THR A 148 5.50 -19.08 1.80
CA THR A 148 5.74 -19.24 3.23
C THR A 148 7.19 -18.93 3.56
N ALA A 149 7.47 -18.27 4.68
CA ALA A 149 8.84 -18.04 5.17
C ALA A 149 8.90 -17.94 6.70
N THR A 150 10.09 -18.16 7.25
CA THR A 150 10.40 -17.89 8.66
C THR A 150 11.40 -16.76 8.77
N ALA A 151 11.09 -15.78 9.61
CA ALA A 151 11.95 -14.65 9.93
C ALA A 151 12.37 -14.72 11.40
N THR A 152 13.65 -14.51 11.71
CA THR A 152 14.14 -14.52 13.10
C THR A 152 15.16 -13.42 13.34
N VAL A 153 14.94 -12.62 14.38
CA VAL A 153 15.89 -11.61 14.83
C VAL A 153 16.96 -12.26 15.71
N HIS A 154 18.24 -12.03 15.40
CA HIS A 154 19.36 -12.66 16.07
C HIS A 154 20.20 -11.68 16.89
N ASP A 155 20.68 -12.18 18.04
CA ASP A 155 21.71 -11.52 18.85
C ASP A 155 23.09 -11.66 18.19
N THR A 156 23.64 -10.56 17.68
CA THR A 156 24.95 -10.52 17.00
C THR A 156 26.12 -10.25 17.95
N ARG A 157 25.89 -10.22 19.26
CA ARG A 157 26.93 -9.92 20.25
C ARG A 157 28.05 -10.93 20.25
N ASP A 158 29.27 -10.42 20.21
CA ASP A 158 30.42 -11.17 20.66
C ASP A 158 30.37 -11.37 22.19
N ALA A 159 31.00 -12.43 22.69
CA ALA A 159 30.90 -12.88 24.09
C ALA A 159 31.26 -11.82 25.16
N ASP A 160 32.04 -10.79 24.79
CA ASP A 160 32.49 -9.71 25.67
C ASP A 160 32.01 -8.32 25.20
N GLU A 161 31.09 -8.25 24.23
CA GLU A 161 30.57 -7.00 23.70
C GLU A 161 29.47 -6.41 24.59
N ALA A 162 29.56 -5.09 24.78
CA ALA A 162 28.54 -4.33 25.48
C ALA A 162 27.69 -3.57 24.46
N CYS A 163 26.37 -3.73 24.56
CA CYS A 163 25.43 -3.16 23.59
C CYS A 163 24.82 -1.86 24.07
N GLY A 164 24.67 -0.93 23.13
CA GLY A 164 23.91 0.28 23.35
C GLY A 164 22.46 -0.08 23.67
N GLN A 165 21.93 0.51 24.73
CA GLN A 165 20.58 0.23 25.21
C GLN A 165 19.58 1.12 24.44
N ALA A 166 19.17 0.65 23.27
CA ALA A 166 18.15 1.27 22.43
C ALA A 166 17.45 0.18 21.64
N MET A 167 16.12 0.17 21.66
CA MET A 167 15.32 -0.71 20.82
C MET A 167 15.61 -0.43 19.35
N ILE A 168 15.70 -1.48 18.55
CA ILE A 168 15.98 -1.40 17.12
C ILE A 168 15.01 -2.26 16.33
N TYR A 169 14.91 -1.95 15.05
CA TYR A 169 14.08 -2.67 14.11
C TYR A 169 14.94 -3.05 12.90
N PRO A 170 15.63 -4.21 12.94
CA PRO A 170 16.29 -4.75 11.77
C PRO A 170 15.27 -5.20 10.73
N SER A 171 15.61 -5.00 9.47
CA SER A 171 14.82 -5.41 8.33
C SER A 171 15.66 -6.06 7.26
N THR A 172 15.01 -6.92 6.48
CA THR A 172 15.64 -7.74 5.46
C THR A 172 14.76 -7.77 4.21
N LEU A 173 15.40 -7.70 3.05
CA LEU A 173 14.75 -7.83 1.76
C LEU A 173 15.23 -9.13 1.09
N THR A 174 14.27 -9.96 0.69
CA THR A 174 14.53 -11.25 0.06
C THR A 174 13.96 -11.26 -1.35
N ARG A 175 14.77 -11.61 -2.33
CA ARG A 175 14.35 -11.90 -3.69
C ARG A 175 14.10 -13.40 -3.83
N ILE A 176 12.88 -13.74 -4.22
CA ILE A 176 12.45 -15.11 -4.47
C ILE A 176 12.19 -15.24 -5.97
N THR A 177 12.94 -16.11 -6.65
CA THR A 177 12.76 -16.41 -8.07
C THR A 177 12.05 -17.76 -8.19
N VAL A 178 11.04 -17.83 -9.06
CA VAL A 178 10.18 -19.01 -9.17
C VAL A 178 10.06 -19.49 -10.63
N ASP A 179 9.93 -20.80 -10.78
CA ASP A 179 9.60 -21.44 -12.06
C ASP A 179 8.06 -21.47 -12.25
N GLY A 180 7.46 -20.37 -12.70
CA GLY A 180 6.01 -20.35 -12.95
C GLY A 180 5.36 -18.98 -12.75
N ASP A 181 4.08 -19.02 -12.37
CA ASP A 181 3.36 -17.83 -11.94
C ASP A 181 3.91 -17.36 -10.58
N LEU A 182 3.97 -16.04 -10.38
CA LEU A 182 4.45 -15.45 -9.13
C LEU A 182 3.44 -15.65 -8.00
N PRO A 183 3.89 -15.90 -6.76
CA PRO A 183 2.99 -15.91 -5.62
C PRO A 183 2.36 -14.54 -5.42
N THR A 184 1.06 -14.50 -5.12
CA THR A 184 0.32 -13.26 -4.89
C THR A 184 0.09 -12.97 -3.41
N THR A 185 0.31 -13.97 -2.55
CA THR A 185 0.16 -13.88 -1.10
C THR A 185 1.36 -14.49 -0.38
N ALA A 186 1.58 -14.11 0.87
CA ALA A 186 2.58 -14.73 1.72
C ALA A 186 2.16 -14.82 3.19
N ALA A 187 2.60 -15.87 3.87
CA ALA A 187 2.55 -16.04 5.31
C ALA A 187 3.98 -16.10 5.87
N VAL A 188 4.35 -15.13 6.71
CA VAL A 188 5.69 -15.06 7.32
C VAL A 188 5.58 -15.30 8.81
N THR A 189 6.22 -16.35 9.30
CA THR A 189 6.34 -16.59 10.76
C THR A 189 7.54 -15.82 11.29
N ILE A 190 7.28 -14.75 12.04
CA ILE A 190 8.28 -13.83 12.58
C ILE A 190 8.57 -14.21 14.03
N THR A 191 9.86 -14.30 14.40
CA THR A 191 10.31 -14.38 15.78
C THR A 191 11.18 -13.18 16.12
N ASP A 192 10.76 -12.40 17.11
CA ASP A 192 11.42 -11.15 17.51
C ASP A 192 12.60 -11.38 18.46
N GLY A 193 13.27 -10.29 18.88
CA GLY A 193 14.39 -10.34 19.82
C GLY A 193 14.02 -10.67 21.27
N TRP A 194 12.74 -10.92 21.56
CA TRP A 194 12.22 -11.38 22.86
C TRP A 194 11.73 -12.83 22.83
N ASP A 195 12.00 -13.56 21.74
CA ASP A 195 11.51 -14.92 21.47
C ASP A 195 9.97 -15.01 21.38
N GLU A 196 9.28 -13.92 21.04
CA GLU A 196 7.85 -13.92 20.73
C GLU A 196 7.66 -14.27 19.25
N THR A 197 6.62 -15.05 18.92
CA THR A 197 6.38 -15.53 17.56
C THR A 197 4.96 -15.24 17.10
N GLU A 198 4.81 -14.75 15.88
CA GLU A 198 3.54 -14.41 15.22
C GLU A 198 3.64 -14.69 13.72
N THR A 199 2.52 -15.05 13.09
CA THR A 199 2.43 -15.20 11.63
C THR A 199 1.76 -13.96 11.03
N VAL A 200 2.44 -13.30 10.11
CA VAL A 200 1.93 -12.15 9.36
C VAL A 200 1.54 -12.58 7.95
N GLU A 201 0.29 -12.33 7.60
CA GLU A 201 -0.24 -12.54 6.25
C GLU A 201 -0.08 -11.24 5.44
N THR A 202 0.31 -11.37 4.16
CA THR A 202 0.49 -10.22 3.26
C THR A 202 0.16 -10.61 1.81
N SER A 203 -0.09 -9.62 0.96
CA SER A 203 -0.45 -9.80 -0.44
C SER A 203 0.18 -8.72 -1.33
N ILE A 204 0.37 -9.05 -2.61
CA ILE A 204 0.74 -8.04 -3.62
C ILE A 204 -0.42 -7.10 -3.94
N ASP A 205 -1.65 -7.55 -3.67
CA ASP A 205 -2.84 -6.73 -3.80
C ASP A 205 -3.06 -6.02 -2.47
N ILE A 206 -2.65 -4.75 -2.44
CA ILE A 206 -2.86 -3.80 -1.35
C ILE A 206 -3.92 -2.76 -1.73
N SER A 207 -4.68 -3.03 -2.80
CA SER A 207 -5.78 -2.17 -3.20
C SER A 207 -6.82 -2.13 -2.09
N VAL A 208 -7.44 -0.97 -1.93
CA VAL A 208 -8.47 -0.75 -0.94
C VAL A 208 -9.82 -0.98 -1.61
N ASP A 209 -10.62 -1.90 -1.07
CA ASP A 209 -12.01 -2.04 -1.53
C ASP A 209 -12.78 -0.75 -1.14
N PRO A 210 -13.33 -0.01 -2.11
CA PRO A 210 -14.08 1.20 -1.82
C PRO A 210 -15.28 0.99 -0.90
N ASP A 211 -15.86 -0.23 -0.88
CA ASP A 211 -16.99 -0.57 -0.02
C ASP A 211 -16.59 -0.71 1.47
N ASP A 212 -15.30 -0.92 1.76
CA ASP A 212 -14.75 -1.00 3.11
C ASP A 212 -14.38 0.37 3.70
N LEU A 213 -14.38 1.44 2.90
CA LEU A 213 -14.07 2.79 3.35
C LEU A 213 -15.21 3.40 4.18
N GLU A 214 -14.85 4.00 5.32
CA GLU A 214 -15.79 4.68 6.19
C GLU A 214 -16.41 5.94 5.57
N GLY A 215 -17.64 6.26 5.95
CA GLY A 215 -18.36 7.45 5.51
C GLY A 215 -19.40 7.18 4.43
N TYR A 216 -19.78 8.24 3.72
CA TYR A 216 -20.91 8.25 2.81
C TYR A 216 -20.55 8.92 1.48
N VAL A 217 -21.37 8.72 0.45
CA VAL A 217 -21.19 9.40 -0.86
C VAL A 217 -22.15 10.58 -1.00
N ARG A 218 -23.45 10.36 -0.79
CA ARG A 218 -24.49 11.40 -0.88
C ARG A 218 -25.81 10.94 -0.26
N PRO A 219 -26.74 11.86 0.04
CA PRO A 219 -28.11 11.50 0.32
C PRO A 219 -28.80 10.90 -0.93
N ASP A 220 -29.57 9.83 -0.75
CA ASP A 220 -30.32 9.17 -1.83
C ASP A 220 -31.58 9.94 -2.24
N GLU A 221 -32.17 10.67 -1.30
CA GLU A 221 -33.43 11.40 -1.49
C GLU A 221 -33.19 12.75 -2.15
N GLU A 222 -34.20 13.34 -2.78
CA GLU A 222 -34.13 14.72 -3.29
C GLU A 222 -33.97 15.73 -2.14
N PRO A 223 -33.32 16.89 -2.35
CA PRO A 223 -33.11 17.84 -1.27
C PRO A 223 -34.42 18.47 -0.79
N ASP A 224 -34.60 18.54 0.52
CA ASP A 224 -35.76 19.18 1.16
C ASP A 224 -35.85 20.68 0.85
N ILE A 225 -34.69 21.32 0.67
CA ILE A 225 -34.54 22.76 0.48
C ILE A 225 -33.73 23.00 -0.78
N VAL A 226 -34.31 23.71 -1.73
CA VAL A 226 -33.64 24.21 -2.94
C VAL A 226 -33.62 25.73 -2.86
N PRO A 227 -32.47 26.37 -2.59
CA PRO A 227 -32.36 27.82 -2.57
C PRO A 227 -32.57 28.42 -3.98
N ALA A 228 -32.95 29.71 -4.00
CA ALA A 228 -32.91 30.50 -5.22
C ALA A 228 -31.47 30.62 -5.76
N ALA A 229 -31.32 31.08 -7.00
CA ALA A 229 -30.01 31.33 -7.59
C ALA A 229 -29.16 32.26 -6.72
N LEU A 230 -27.85 32.02 -6.67
CA LEU A 230 -26.94 32.76 -5.80
C LEU A 230 -26.70 34.19 -6.31
N GLU A 231 -26.99 35.18 -5.48
CA GLU A 231 -26.75 36.61 -5.78
C GLU A 231 -25.71 37.20 -4.82
N CYS A 232 -24.82 38.02 -5.36
CA CYS A 232 -23.81 38.77 -4.62
C CYS A 232 -24.17 40.26 -4.59
N ASP A 233 -23.96 40.90 -3.43
CA ASP A 233 -24.15 42.35 -3.29
C ASP A 233 -23.11 43.14 -4.09
N ASP A 234 -21.91 42.59 -4.24
CA ASP A 234 -20.87 43.14 -5.10
C ASP A 234 -21.06 42.66 -6.54
N GLU A 235 -21.26 43.59 -7.47
CA GLU A 235 -21.42 43.30 -8.90
C GLU A 235 -20.06 43.07 -9.61
N ASN A 236 -18.94 43.35 -8.94
CA ASN A 236 -17.59 43.21 -9.49
C ASN A 236 -16.90 41.90 -9.07
N VAL A 237 -17.67 40.85 -8.83
CA VAL A 237 -17.15 39.50 -8.58
C VAL A 237 -17.56 38.54 -9.68
N THR A 238 -16.71 37.55 -9.93
CA THR A 238 -17.00 36.44 -10.84
C THR A 238 -17.09 35.15 -10.05
N ARG A 239 -18.17 34.38 -10.28
CA ARG A 239 -18.39 33.08 -9.64
C ARG A 239 -17.54 32.01 -10.29
N MET A 240 -17.01 31.09 -9.48
CA MET A 240 -16.34 29.91 -10.00
C MET A 240 -17.32 29.04 -10.79
N ASP A 241 -16.87 28.51 -11.92
CA ASP A 241 -17.70 27.64 -12.75
C ASP A 241 -17.98 26.32 -12.03
N ALA A 242 -19.27 25.97 -11.93
CA ALA A 242 -19.70 24.69 -11.40
C ALA A 242 -19.37 23.55 -12.38
N ARG A 243 -19.10 22.36 -11.84
CA ARG A 243 -18.72 21.19 -12.64
C ARG A 243 -19.93 20.58 -13.34
N GLU A 244 -19.91 20.48 -14.65
CA GLU A 244 -21.04 19.91 -15.41
C GLU A 244 -21.22 18.41 -15.14
N THR A 245 -20.11 17.67 -15.02
CA THR A 245 -20.09 16.22 -14.82
C THR A 245 -19.18 15.87 -13.66
N VAL A 246 -19.62 14.93 -12.82
CA VAL A 246 -18.87 14.45 -11.67
C VAL A 246 -19.02 12.94 -11.55
N ASP A 247 -17.99 12.31 -10.99
CA ASP A 247 -17.98 10.91 -10.60
C ASP A 247 -18.33 10.83 -9.10
N TRP A 248 -19.49 10.25 -8.79
CA TRP A 248 -19.96 10.22 -7.41
C TRP A 248 -19.26 9.11 -6.63
N GLY A 249 -18.57 9.49 -5.56
CA GLY A 249 -17.98 8.56 -4.61
C GLY A 249 -16.72 7.87 -5.10
N GLU A 250 -16.59 7.47 -6.37
CA GLU A 250 -15.41 6.75 -6.84
C GLU A 250 -15.23 6.77 -8.37
N ASN A 251 -14.02 6.46 -8.80
CA ASN A 251 -13.63 6.19 -10.18
C ASN A 251 -12.69 4.97 -10.23
N ASP A 252 -11.95 4.78 -11.32
CA ASP A 252 -11.02 3.66 -11.50
C ASP A 252 -9.77 3.71 -10.60
N ARG A 253 -9.56 4.82 -9.87
CA ARG A 253 -8.30 5.09 -9.15
C ARG A 253 -8.49 5.53 -7.71
N PHE A 254 -9.54 6.28 -7.44
CA PHE A 254 -9.78 6.91 -6.15
C PHE A 254 -11.23 6.70 -5.72
N ALA A 255 -11.42 6.57 -4.42
CA ALA A 255 -12.70 6.69 -3.75
C ALA A 255 -12.71 7.97 -2.89
N MET A 256 -13.88 8.56 -2.71
CA MET A 256 -14.13 9.75 -1.90
C MET A 256 -15.34 9.50 -1.00
N ARG A 257 -15.21 9.85 0.26
CA ARG A 257 -16.25 9.70 1.29
C ARG A 257 -16.38 10.99 2.09
N ILE A 258 -17.59 11.25 2.60
CA ILE A 258 -17.88 12.30 3.57
C ILE A 258 -18.33 11.66 4.89
N ASP A 259 -17.91 12.23 6.01
CA ASP A 259 -18.20 11.68 7.34
C ASP A 259 -19.70 11.72 7.71
N ARG A 260 -20.47 12.62 7.10
CA ARG A 260 -21.91 12.79 7.35
C ARG A 260 -22.68 13.28 6.14
N LEU A 261 -23.98 12.98 6.13
CA LEU A 261 -24.91 13.40 5.06
C LEU A 261 -25.75 14.62 5.40
N GLU A 262 -25.73 15.07 6.66
CA GLU A 262 -26.41 16.26 7.13
C GLU A 262 -25.48 17.03 8.08
N ALA A 263 -25.48 18.36 8.00
CA ALA A 263 -24.72 19.23 8.88
C ALA A 263 -25.50 20.52 9.18
N GLU A 264 -25.25 21.13 10.33
CA GLU A 264 -25.75 22.47 10.68
C GLU A 264 -24.69 23.55 10.38
N ARG A 265 -25.13 24.80 10.21
CA ARG A 265 -24.22 25.94 10.04
C ARG A 265 -23.24 26.04 11.22
N GLY A 266 -21.95 26.17 10.91
CA GLY A 266 -20.85 26.22 11.88
C GLY A 266 -20.33 24.84 12.32
N GLU A 267 -20.93 23.75 11.85
CA GLU A 267 -20.31 22.43 12.01
C GLU A 267 -19.21 22.20 10.96
N THR A 268 -18.34 21.23 11.24
CA THR A 268 -17.32 20.77 10.31
C THR A 268 -17.76 19.48 9.63
N VAL A 269 -17.55 19.40 8.32
CA VAL A 269 -17.61 18.16 7.55
C VAL A 269 -16.21 17.74 7.16
N THR A 270 -15.96 16.43 7.19
CA THR A 270 -14.67 15.85 6.77
C THR A 270 -14.90 15.06 5.49
N ILE A 271 -14.12 15.38 4.47
CA ILE A 271 -14.09 14.65 3.20
C ILE A 271 -12.73 13.97 3.07
N THR A 272 -12.74 12.68 2.76
CA THR A 272 -11.52 11.90 2.53
C THR A 272 -11.54 11.38 1.10
N MET A 273 -10.42 11.51 0.39
CA MET A 273 -10.17 10.84 -0.90
C MET A 273 -9.02 9.87 -0.71
N THR A 274 -9.17 8.64 -1.19
CA THR A 274 -8.25 7.52 -0.99
C THR A 274 -7.89 6.90 -2.33
N ASN A 275 -6.61 6.65 -2.58
CA ASN A 275 -6.13 5.84 -3.70
C ASN A 275 -6.51 4.37 -3.44
N ILE A 276 -7.36 3.84 -4.30
CA ILE A 276 -7.89 2.46 -4.20
C ILE A 276 -7.15 1.49 -5.11
N THR A 277 -6.02 1.89 -5.69
CA THR A 277 -5.21 1.05 -6.58
C THR A 277 -3.96 0.55 -5.88
N ASN A 278 -3.32 -0.46 -6.48
CA ASN A 278 -2.01 -0.95 -6.07
C ASN A 278 -0.84 -0.03 -6.47
N ASP A 279 -1.12 0.94 -7.35
CA ASP A 279 -0.11 1.81 -7.93
C ASP A 279 -0.19 3.20 -7.30
N GLN A 280 0.94 3.89 -7.31
CA GLN A 280 1.00 5.28 -6.91
C GLN A 280 0.23 6.15 -7.92
N GLN A 281 -0.68 6.98 -7.42
CA GLN A 281 -1.43 7.91 -8.24
C GLN A 281 -0.94 9.34 -8.06
N VAL A 282 -1.09 10.17 -9.09
CA VAL A 282 -0.72 11.59 -9.04
C VAL A 282 -1.91 12.46 -9.39
N THR A 283 -2.20 13.45 -8.55
CA THR A 283 -3.25 14.47 -8.77
C THR A 283 -2.67 15.88 -8.69
N GLY A 284 -3.52 16.91 -8.80
CA GLY A 284 -3.13 18.27 -8.43
C GLY A 284 -3.03 18.45 -6.90
N ASN A 285 -2.79 19.68 -6.45
CA ASN A 285 -2.94 20.01 -5.02
C ASN A 285 -4.39 19.89 -4.53
N ASP A 286 -4.53 19.78 -3.21
CA ASP A 286 -5.76 19.71 -2.42
C ASP A 286 -6.69 20.92 -2.59
N ARG A 287 -6.14 22.08 -2.94
CA ARG A 287 -6.88 23.34 -3.14
C ARG A 287 -7.74 23.41 -4.40
N LYS A 288 -7.59 22.44 -5.31
CA LYS A 288 -8.32 22.36 -6.59
C LYS A 288 -9.70 21.70 -6.43
N PHE A 289 -10.54 22.22 -5.56
CA PHE A 289 -11.90 21.70 -5.35
C PHE A 289 -12.97 22.73 -5.66
N GLY A 290 -14.18 22.25 -5.96
CA GLY A 290 -15.47 22.91 -6.11
C GLY A 290 -16.27 22.79 -4.83
N PHE A 291 -16.94 23.85 -4.38
CA PHE A 291 -17.90 23.76 -3.29
C PHE A 291 -19.21 24.39 -3.73
N GLU A 292 -20.16 23.52 -4.09
CA GLU A 292 -21.28 23.91 -4.93
C GLU A 292 -22.59 23.56 -4.23
N VAL A 293 -23.60 24.42 -4.39
CA VAL A 293 -24.94 24.21 -3.85
C VAL A 293 -25.94 24.03 -5.00
N TYR A 294 -26.91 23.12 -4.81
CA TYR A 294 -27.96 22.86 -5.78
C TYR A 294 -29.09 23.88 -5.62
N THR A 295 -29.20 24.83 -6.55
CA THR A 295 -30.19 25.91 -6.56
C THR A 295 -31.28 25.67 -7.62
N GLU A 296 -32.26 26.56 -7.68
CA GLU A 296 -33.26 26.59 -8.77
C GLU A 296 -32.64 26.74 -10.18
N ALA A 297 -31.40 27.24 -10.28
CA ALA A 297 -30.66 27.38 -11.53
C ALA A 297 -29.76 26.16 -11.84
N GLY A 298 -29.65 25.20 -10.93
CA GLY A 298 -28.73 24.07 -11.00
C GLY A 298 -27.60 24.19 -9.98
N TRP A 299 -26.47 23.53 -10.23
CA TRP A 299 -25.32 23.63 -9.34
C TRP A 299 -24.60 24.97 -9.54
N GLU A 300 -24.34 25.67 -8.45
CA GLU A 300 -23.59 26.92 -8.42
C GLU A 300 -22.49 26.85 -7.35
N ASP A 301 -21.25 27.19 -7.70
CA ASP A 301 -20.17 27.28 -6.70
C ASP A 301 -20.40 28.48 -5.80
N VAL A 302 -20.30 28.32 -4.48
CA VAL A 302 -20.52 29.44 -3.55
C VAL A 302 -19.36 30.42 -3.53
N ARG A 303 -18.22 30.08 -4.12
CA ARG A 303 -17.03 30.92 -4.12
C ARG A 303 -16.95 31.80 -5.35
N VAL A 304 -16.43 33.00 -5.14
CA VAL A 304 -16.24 34.04 -6.14
C VAL A 304 -14.82 34.58 -6.05
N TYR A 305 -14.36 35.23 -7.12
CA TYR A 305 -13.11 35.99 -7.16
C TYR A 305 -13.34 37.38 -7.76
N ASP A 306 -12.37 38.28 -7.61
CA ASP A 306 -12.42 39.63 -8.19
C ASP A 306 -12.64 39.58 -9.71
N GLY A 307 -13.73 40.18 -10.18
CA GLY A 307 -14.12 40.20 -11.59
C GLY A 307 -13.19 41.00 -12.50
N GLU A 308 -12.28 41.80 -11.95
CA GLU A 308 -11.20 42.44 -12.71
C GLU A 308 -9.98 41.52 -12.92
N SER A 309 -9.96 40.34 -12.30
CA SER A 309 -8.88 39.36 -12.50
C SER A 309 -8.92 38.74 -13.90
N GLU A 310 -7.90 39.05 -14.72
CA GLU A 310 -7.77 38.53 -16.09
C GLU A 310 -7.57 37.01 -16.14
N TYR A 311 -7.00 36.41 -15.09
CA TYR A 311 -6.58 34.99 -15.08
C TYR A 311 -7.34 34.13 -14.06
N GLY A 312 -8.29 34.69 -13.32
CA GLY A 312 -8.99 34.00 -12.23
C GLY A 312 -8.05 33.68 -11.04
N PRO A 313 -8.48 32.78 -10.12
CA PRO A 313 -7.60 32.22 -9.10
C PRO A 313 -6.57 31.33 -9.78
N GLY A 314 -5.32 31.78 -9.82
CA GLY A 314 -4.24 31.08 -10.51
C GLY A 314 -3.73 29.88 -9.70
N TYR A 315 -4.10 28.66 -10.09
CA TYR A 315 -3.60 27.46 -9.44
C TYR A 315 -2.22 27.04 -9.97
N THR A 316 -1.35 26.57 -9.06
CA THR A 316 -0.07 25.96 -9.46
C THR A 316 -0.29 24.61 -10.12
N ASP A 317 0.56 24.27 -11.09
CA ASP A 317 0.63 22.94 -11.72
C ASP A 317 1.50 21.99 -10.88
N GLU A 318 1.24 21.93 -9.58
CA GLU A 318 1.94 21.04 -8.66
C GLU A 318 1.25 19.67 -8.64
N GLY A 319 2.04 18.61 -8.83
CA GLY A 319 1.59 17.23 -8.74
C GLY A 319 1.79 16.70 -7.33
N TYR A 320 0.78 16.05 -6.78
CA TYR A 320 0.83 15.38 -5.48
C TYR A 320 0.68 13.89 -5.68
N THR A 321 1.58 13.16 -5.04
CA THR A 321 1.67 11.71 -5.04
C THR A 321 0.79 11.13 -3.94
N HIS A 322 0.05 10.07 -4.28
CA HIS A 322 -0.79 9.30 -3.37
C HIS A 322 -0.38 7.83 -3.45
N PRO A 323 0.33 7.29 -2.46
CA PRO A 323 0.51 5.84 -2.32
C PRO A 323 -0.83 5.10 -2.25
N PRO A 324 -0.88 3.78 -2.48
CA PRO A 324 -2.04 2.95 -2.20
C PRO A 324 -2.58 3.16 -0.78
N GLY A 325 -3.89 3.30 -0.63
CA GLY A 325 -4.55 3.57 0.65
C GLY A 325 -4.41 5.01 1.18
N GLU A 326 -3.54 5.82 0.60
CA GLU A 326 -3.33 7.21 0.98
C GLU A 326 -4.15 8.18 0.13
N GLY A 327 -4.23 9.44 0.57
CA GLY A 327 -4.80 10.49 -0.26
C GLY A 327 -4.92 11.85 0.43
N PHE A 328 -6.05 12.52 0.22
CA PHE A 328 -6.32 13.84 0.81
C PHE A 328 -7.45 13.77 1.83
N GLU A 329 -7.32 14.57 2.88
CA GLU A 329 -8.40 14.87 3.82
C GLU A 329 -8.67 16.38 3.82
N TRP A 330 -9.93 16.75 3.68
CA TRP A 330 -10.40 18.14 3.83
C TRP A 330 -11.32 18.23 5.04
N SER A 331 -11.07 19.20 5.91
CA SER A 331 -11.96 19.56 7.01
C SER A 331 -12.54 20.95 6.75
N LEU A 332 -13.82 21.02 6.41
CA LEU A 332 -14.49 22.25 6.00
C LEU A 332 -15.45 22.70 7.10
N GLU A 333 -15.16 23.84 7.73
CA GLU A 333 -16.10 24.48 8.65
C GLU A 333 -17.17 25.25 7.88
N LEU A 334 -18.44 24.91 8.12
CA LEU A 334 -19.59 25.44 7.41
C LEU A 334 -20.05 26.79 7.99
N SER A 335 -19.12 27.71 8.18
CA SER A 335 -19.35 29.10 8.57
C SER A 335 -18.70 30.03 7.55
N THR A 336 -19.36 31.10 7.12
CA THR A 336 -18.79 31.99 6.08
C THR A 336 -17.45 32.59 6.50
N ASP A 337 -17.29 32.88 7.79
CA ASP A 337 -16.10 33.53 8.33
C ASP A 337 -14.88 32.59 8.45
N GLU A 338 -15.10 31.28 8.66
CA GLU A 338 -14.03 30.29 8.86
C GLU A 338 -13.94 29.26 7.72
N PHE A 339 -14.83 29.31 6.72
CA PHE A 339 -14.81 28.41 5.57
C PHE A 339 -13.54 28.59 4.76
N GLU A 340 -12.75 27.52 4.65
CA GLU A 340 -11.57 27.51 3.80
C GLU A 340 -12.00 27.44 2.33
N THR A 341 -11.76 28.51 1.58
CA THR A 341 -12.12 28.59 0.15
C THR A 341 -11.19 27.79 -0.76
N GLY A 342 -10.08 27.30 -0.22
CA GLY A 342 -9.01 26.63 -0.96
C GLY A 342 -8.05 27.59 -1.66
N HIS A 343 -8.32 28.91 -1.71
CA HIS A 343 -7.40 29.86 -2.33
C HIS A 343 -7.60 31.27 -1.76
N ASP A 344 -6.52 31.99 -1.49
CA ASP A 344 -6.53 33.35 -0.94
C ASP A 344 -7.23 34.42 -1.79
N MET A 345 -7.44 34.15 -3.09
CA MET A 345 -8.17 35.02 -4.02
C MET A 345 -9.67 34.71 -4.07
N LEU A 346 -10.12 33.66 -3.37
CA LEU A 346 -11.51 33.24 -3.34
C LEU A 346 -12.18 33.71 -2.04
N GLU A 347 -13.41 34.20 -2.20
CA GLU A 347 -14.31 34.58 -1.11
C GLU A 347 -15.64 33.83 -1.26
N VAL A 348 -16.35 33.58 -0.16
CA VAL A 348 -17.69 32.98 -0.19
C VAL A 348 -18.72 34.08 -0.42
N CYS A 349 -19.58 33.90 -1.42
CA CYS A 349 -20.67 34.84 -1.69
C CYS A 349 -21.86 34.18 -2.43
N PRO A 350 -23.10 34.34 -1.95
CA PRO A 350 -23.49 34.91 -0.66
C PRO A 350 -23.04 34.00 0.51
N ASP A 351 -23.45 34.31 1.75
CA ASP A 351 -23.36 33.34 2.86
C ASP A 351 -23.89 31.97 2.45
N LEU A 352 -23.45 30.89 3.11
CA LEU A 352 -23.88 29.52 2.83
C LEU A 352 -25.40 29.34 3.07
N PRO A 353 -26.28 29.28 2.03
CA PRO A 353 -27.69 28.99 2.24
C PRO A 353 -27.91 27.56 2.74
N ALA A 354 -29.06 27.30 3.37
CA ALA A 354 -29.49 25.92 3.58
C ALA A 354 -29.82 25.26 2.23
N GLY A 355 -29.44 24.00 2.05
CA GLY A 355 -29.63 23.26 0.81
C GLY A 355 -28.65 22.11 0.64
N ARG A 356 -28.68 21.48 -0.52
CA ARG A 356 -27.75 20.39 -0.85
C ARG A 356 -26.45 20.92 -1.40
N TYR A 357 -25.36 20.54 -0.75
CA TYR A 357 -24.01 20.84 -1.17
C TYR A 357 -23.35 19.63 -1.81
N ARG A 358 -22.41 19.89 -2.70
CA ARG A 358 -21.41 18.92 -3.12
C ARG A 358 -20.02 19.51 -3.04
N PHE A 359 -19.09 18.68 -2.61
CA PHE A 359 -17.66 18.90 -2.76
C PHE A 359 -17.22 18.19 -4.04
N VAL A 360 -16.44 18.86 -4.90
CA VAL A 360 -15.95 18.28 -6.16
C VAL A 360 -14.46 18.48 -6.30
N TYR A 361 -13.67 17.41 -6.27
CA TYR A 361 -12.24 17.52 -6.54
C TYR A 361 -11.97 17.49 -8.03
N TRP A 362 -11.54 18.62 -8.61
CA TRP A 362 -11.46 18.80 -10.05
C TRP A 362 -10.44 17.91 -10.77
N PRO A 363 -9.27 17.60 -10.20
CA PRO A 363 -8.28 16.76 -10.89
C PRO A 363 -8.77 15.35 -11.18
N THR A 364 -9.70 14.81 -10.38
CA THR A 364 -10.27 13.46 -10.57
C THR A 364 -11.75 13.49 -10.94
N ASN A 365 -12.41 14.65 -10.90
CA ASN A 365 -13.86 14.86 -10.99
C ASN A 365 -14.69 14.12 -9.92
N LEU A 366 -14.06 13.61 -8.87
CA LEU A 366 -14.77 12.96 -7.77
C LEU A 366 -15.60 13.94 -6.97
N ALA A 367 -16.78 13.49 -6.54
CA ALA A 367 -17.67 14.28 -5.72
C ALA A 367 -18.39 13.48 -4.64
N VAL A 368 -18.67 14.17 -3.55
CA VAL A 368 -19.55 13.75 -2.45
C VAL A 368 -20.54 14.86 -2.14
N ALA A 369 -21.68 14.54 -1.54
CA ALA A 369 -22.73 15.50 -1.21
C ALA A 369 -23.30 15.31 0.18
N PHE A 370 -23.85 16.38 0.73
CA PHE A 370 -24.54 16.42 2.02
C PHE A 370 -25.56 17.57 2.03
N ASP A 371 -26.48 17.55 2.98
CA ASP A 371 -27.49 18.60 3.16
C ASP A 371 -27.10 19.52 4.33
N LEU A 372 -26.93 20.82 4.04
CA LEU A 372 -26.69 21.85 5.05
C LEU A 372 -28.03 22.40 5.56
N ARG A 373 -28.23 22.29 6.87
CA ARG A 373 -29.36 22.84 7.61
C ARG A 373 -28.96 24.21 8.20
N GLY A 374 -29.91 25.14 8.21
CA GLY A 374 -29.66 26.57 8.45
C GLY A 374 -29.61 27.03 9.89
#